data_AF-A0A0A9H8U6-F1
#
_entry.id   AF-A0A0A9H8U6-F1
#
_cell.length_a   1.000
_cell.length_b   1.000
_cell.length_c   1.000
_cell.angle_alpha   90.00
_cell.angle_beta   90.00
_cell.angle_gamma   90.00
#
_symmetry.space_group_name_H-M   'P 1'
#
loop_
_entity.id
_entity.type
_entity.pdbx_description
1 polymer ?
#
loop_
_entity_poly.entity_id
_entity_poly.type
_entity_poly.pdbx_seq_one_letter_code
_entity_poly.pdbx_strand_id
1 'polypeptide(L)' 'MFPHGMNVMSLFSGIGGAEVALHKLGICMKIIVSVEKSKVNRAILKTW' A
#
# COMPACT_ATOMS: atom_id res chain seq x y z
N MET A 1 14.33 -7.86 -8.93
CA MET A 1 13.12 -7.11 -8.52
C MET A 1 11.96 -7.49 -9.43
N PHE A 2 10.74 -7.56 -8.90
CA PHE A 2 9.53 -8.07 -9.57
C PHE A 2 9.25 -7.37 -10.91
N PRO A 3 9.63 -7.96 -12.06
CA PRO A 3 9.61 -7.27 -13.36
C PRO A 3 8.19 -7.11 -13.92
N HIS A 4 7.27 -7.93 -13.44
CA HIS A 4 5.84 -7.88 -13.79
C HIS A 4 5.00 -7.24 -12.70
N GLY A 5 5.62 -6.55 -11.73
CA GLY A 5 4.94 -6.06 -10.53
C GLY A 5 4.46 -7.17 -9.59
N MET A 6 3.76 -6.78 -8.53
CA MET A 6 3.30 -7.66 -7.46
C MET A 6 1.89 -7.28 -6.97
N ASN A 7 1.15 -8.27 -6.47
CA ASN A 7 -0.07 -8.05 -5.70
C ASN A 7 0.27 -7.98 -4.21
N VAL A 8 -0.17 -6.94 -3.53
CA VAL A 8 0.16 -6.66 -2.13
C VAL A 8 -1.11 -6.75 -1.29
N MET A 9 -1.04 -7.51 -0.21
CA MET A 9 -2.05 -7.52 0.85
C MET A 9 -1.40 -6.99 2.12
N SER A 10 -1.81 -5.80 2.55
CA SER A 10 -1.29 -5.12 3.73
C SER A 10 -2.34 -5.22 4.84
N LEU A 11 -2.00 -5.90 5.93
CA LEU A 11 -2.85 -6.01 7.12
C LEU A 11 -2.34 -5.02 8.17
N PHE A 12 -3.25 -4.25 8.78
CA PHE A 12 -2.92 -3.14 9.68
C PHE A 12 -2.07 -2.06 8.99
N SER A 13 -2.50 -1.65 7.80
CA SER A 13 -1.73 -0.77 6.90
C SER A 13 -1.41 0.61 7.48
N GLY A 14 -2.12 1.03 8.53
CA GLY A 14 -1.96 2.34 9.12
C GLY A 14 -2.14 3.42 8.04
N ILE A 15 -1.17 4.32 7.94
CA ILE A 15 -1.18 5.44 6.99
C ILE A 15 -0.63 5.10 5.59
N GLY A 16 -0.27 3.84 5.34
CA GLY A 16 0.21 3.41 4.01
C GLY A 16 1.71 3.39 3.79
N GLY A 17 2.50 3.26 4.86
CA GLY A 17 3.97 3.34 4.75
C GLY A 17 4.58 2.25 3.86
N ALA A 18 3.98 1.05 3.83
CA ALA A 18 4.44 -0.05 3.00
C ALA A 18 4.21 0.21 1.51
N GLU A 19 3.03 0.71 1.12
CA GLU A 19 2.78 1.09 -0.28
C GLU A 19 3.71 2.22 -0.73
N VAL A 20 3.92 3.23 0.12
CA VAL A 20 4.84 4.34 -0.17
C VAL A 20 6.28 3.84 -0.35
N ALA A 21 6.74 2.90 0.48
CA ALA A 21 8.07 2.32 0.36
C ALA A 21 8.24 1.54 -0.96
N LEU A 22 7.26 0.71 -1.31
CA LEU A 22 7.26 -0.05 -2.56
C LEU A 22 7.23 0.86 -3.78
N HIS A 23 6.44 1.93 -3.73
CA HIS A 23 6.39 2.97 -4.77
C HIS A 23 7.74 3.68 -4.92
N LYS A 24 8.38 4.07 -3.80
CA LYS A 24 9.72 4.70 -3.81
C LYS A 24 10.82 3.76 -4.32
N LEU A 25 10.66 2.45 -4.13
CA LEU A 25 11.55 1.44 -4.68
C LEU A 25 11.32 1.17 -6.18
N GLY A 26 10.35 1.83 -6.82
CA GLY A 26 10.01 1.62 -8.23
C GLY A 26 9.36 0.25 -8.50
N ILE A 27 8.83 -0.42 -7.46
CA ILE A 27 8.15 -1.70 -7.61
C ILE A 27 6.70 -1.43 -7.98
N CYS A 28 6.32 -1.80 -9.20
CA CYS A 28 4.94 -1.68 -9.66
C CYS A 28 4.03 -2.62 -8.86
N MET A 29 3.02 -2.05 -8.20
CA MET A 29 2.00 -2.81 -7.47
C MET A 29 0.74 -2.91 -8.34
N LYS A 30 0.34 -4.13 -8.71
CA LYS A 30 -0.80 -4.40 -9.61
C LYS A 30 -2.14 -4.35 -8.88
N ILE A 31 -2.19 -4.97 -7.71
CA ILE A 31 -3.36 -5.01 -6.83
C ILE A 31 -2.86 -4.72 -5.43
N ILE A 32 -3.52 -3.81 -4.73
CA ILE A 32 -3.23 -3.50 -3.33
C ILE A 32 -4.54 -3.66 -2.56
N VAL A 33 -4.51 -4.50 -1.52
CA VAL A 33 -5.60 -4.64 -0.55
C VAL A 33 -5.08 -4.25 0.82
N SER A 34 -5.56 -3.13 1.34
CA SER A 34 -5.10 -2.54 2.59
C SER A 34 -6.22 -2.61 3.63
N VAL A 35 -5.97 -3.35 4.70
CA VAL A 35 -6.93 -3.56 5.78
C VAL A 35 -6.52 -2.72 6.98
N GLU A 36 -7.29 -1.67 7.25
CA GLU A 36 -7.04 -0.74 8.35
C GLU A 36 -8.34 -0.44 9.11
N LYS A 37 -8.28 -0.53 10.45
CA LYS A 37 -9.43 -0.33 11.34
C LYS A 37 -9.75 1.16 11.52
N SER A 38 -8.73 2.01 11.62
CA SER A 38 -8.90 3.44 11.83
C SER A 38 -9.41 4.12 10.56
N LYS A 39 -10.57 4.79 10.66
CA LYS A 39 -11.14 5.57 9.54
C LYS A 39 -10.22 6.72 9.12
N VAL A 40 -9.50 7.33 10.06
CA VAL A 40 -8.57 8.45 9.79
C VAL A 40 -7.38 7.95 8.97
N ASN A 41 -6.77 6.84 9.40
CA ASN A 41 -5.65 6.23 8.69
C ASN A 41 -6.06 5.79 7.28
N ARG A 42 -7.25 5.22 7.14
CA ARG A 42 -7.82 4.86 5.84
C ARG A 42 -8.11 6.07 4.95
N ALA A 43 -8.50 7.21 5.52
CA ALA A 43 -8.71 8.44 4.75
C ALA A 43 -7.37 9.01 4.23
N ILE A 44 -6.32 8.97 5.07
CA ILE A 44 -4.96 9.35 4.67
C ILE A 44 -4.48 8.47 3.52
N LEU A 45 -4.58 7.14 3.67
CA LEU A 45 -4.19 6.18 2.63
C LEU A 45 -4.96 6.35 1.32
N LYS A 46 -6.24 6.76 1.36
CA LYS A 46 -7.05 7.01 0.16
C LYS A 46 -6.76 8.33 -0.54
N THR A 47 -6.19 9.29 0.17
CA THR A 47 -5.83 10.61 -0.39
C THR A 47 -4.49 10.54 -1.11
N TRP A 48 -3.68 9.56 -0.74
CA TRP A 48 -2.47 9.17 -1.43
C TRP A 48 -2.80 8.35 -2.68
#